data_AF-A0A920K6H8-F1
#
_entry.id   AF-A0A920K6H8-F1
#
_cell.length_a   1.000
_cell.length_b   1.000
_cell.length_c   1.000
_cell.angle_alpha   90.00
_cell.angle_beta   90.00
_cell.angle_gamma   90.00
#
_symmetry.space_group_name_H-M   'P 1'
#
loop_
_entity.id
_entity.type
_entity.pdbx_description
1 polymer ?
#
loop_
_entity_poly.entity_id
_entity_poly.type
_entity_poly.pdbx_seq_one_letter_code
_entity_poly.pdbx_strand_id
1 'polypeptide(L)'
;MYSAGQLSAGETIYMTVADKEGYMVSLIQSNYYGMGSGVVPEGVGFMLQNRGALFSLDENHANVYAPGKRPFHTIIPAFVTKDGVPF
;
A
#
# COMPACT_ATOMS: atom_id res chain seq x y z
N MET A 1 12.40 14.47 11.22
CA MET A 1 12.04 13.61 12.39
C MET A 1 10.66 14.03 12.83
N TYR A 2 9.72 13.08 12.92
CA TYR A 2 8.37 13.34 13.41
C TYR A 2 8.39 13.44 14.94
N SER A 3 7.61 14.37 15.50
CA SER A 3 7.38 14.45 16.95
C SER A 3 6.51 13.27 17.39
N ALA A 4 6.75 12.74 18.59
CA ALA A 4 5.90 11.69 19.14
C ALA A 4 4.43 12.14 19.14
N GLY A 5 3.52 11.30 18.64
CA GLY A 5 2.08 11.59 18.55
C GLY A 5 1.64 12.34 17.29
N GLN A 6 2.55 12.69 16.37
CA GLN A 6 2.18 13.25 15.06
C GLN A 6 2.13 12.15 14.00
N LEU A 7 0.92 11.85 13.50
CA LEU A 7 0.71 10.92 12.38
C LEU A 7 1.11 11.60 11.07
N SER A 8 1.99 10.97 10.28
CA SER A 8 2.36 11.51 8.96
C SER A 8 1.28 11.22 7.91
N ALA A 9 1.21 12.05 6.88
CA ALA A 9 0.13 12.07 5.89
C ALA A 9 0.17 10.93 4.86
N GLY A 10 0.82 9.79 5.15
CA GLY A 10 0.90 8.64 4.27
C GLY A 10 2.03 7.70 4.67
N GLU A 11 1.69 6.50 5.11
CA GLU A 11 2.66 5.53 5.61
C GLU A 11 2.47 4.18 4.93
N THR A 12 3.59 3.57 4.57
CA THR A 12 3.67 2.31 3.84
C THR A 12 4.93 1.62 4.30
N ILE A 13 4.85 0.32 4.57
CA ILE A 13 6.05 -0.48 4.81
C ILE A 13 6.49 -1.14 3.51
N TYR A 14 7.80 -1.20 3.33
CA TYR A 14 8.45 -2.02 2.32
C TYR A 14 9.34 -3.03 3.04
N MET A 15 9.23 -4.29 2.65
CA MET A 15 10.05 -5.38 3.17
C MET A 15 10.64 -6.15 2.00
N THR A 16 11.92 -6.47 2.11
CA THR A 16 12.63 -7.33 1.17
C THR A 16 13.31 -8.47 1.89
N VAL A 17 13.30 -9.65 1.27
CA VAL A 17 13.98 -10.86 1.74
C VAL A 17 14.68 -11.51 0.55
N ALA A 18 15.89 -11.98 0.76
CA ALA A 18 16.63 -12.80 -0.19
C ALA A 18 17.36 -13.92 0.55
N ASP A 19 17.45 -15.11 -0.04
CA ASP A 19 18.21 -16.22 0.51
C ASP A 19 19.32 -16.73 -0.43
N LYS A 20 20.10 -17.70 0.08
CA LYS A 20 21.26 -18.27 -0.62
C LYS A 20 20.88 -19.13 -1.84
N GLU A 21 19.62 -19.53 -1.97
CA GLU A 21 19.12 -20.37 -3.06
C GLU A 21 18.53 -19.51 -4.19
N GLY A 22 18.52 -18.18 -4.01
CA GLY A 22 18.06 -17.21 -5.00
C GLY A 22 16.57 -16.88 -4.90
N TYR A 23 15.88 -17.33 -3.84
CA TYR A 23 14.51 -16.87 -3.60
C TYR A 23 14.52 -15.44 -3.09
N MET A 24 13.65 -14.62 -3.66
CA MET A 24 13.52 -13.21 -3.25
C MET A 24 12.06 -12.78 -3.15
N VAL A 25 11.79 -11.90 -2.19
CA VAL A 25 10.48 -11.29 -1.96
C VAL A 25 10.64 -9.77 -1.95
N SER A 26 9.88 -9.08 -2.80
CA SER A 26 9.68 -7.63 -2.74
C SER A 26 8.23 -7.37 -2.33
N LEU A 27 8.01 -7.02 -1.06
CA LEU A 27 6.68 -6.84 -0.49
C LEU A 27 6.46 -5.40 -0.04
N ILE A 28 5.33 -4.83 -0.44
CA ILE A 28 4.86 -3.52 0.01
C ILE A 28 3.44 -3.64 0.54
N GLN A 29 3.20 -3.10 1.73
CA GLN A 29 1.90 -3.18 2.43
C GLN A 29 1.56 -1.81 3.04
N SER A 30 0.30 -1.40 2.97
CA SER A 30 -0.13 -0.07 3.43
C SER A 30 -1.63 -0.01 3.68
N ASN A 31 -2.01 0.78 4.69
CA ASN A 31 -3.40 1.20 4.93
C ASN A 31 -3.78 2.49 4.19
N TYR A 32 -2.92 2.95 3.27
CA TYR A 32 -2.87 4.25 2.63
C TYR A 32 -2.40 5.38 3.55
N TYR A 33 -3.27 5.89 4.42
CA TYR A 33 -2.90 6.95 5.37
C TYR A 33 -2.66 6.38 6.76
N GLY A 34 -1.41 6.31 7.24
CA GLY A 34 -1.10 5.90 8.63
C GLY A 34 -1.87 4.66 9.09
N MET A 35 -2.72 4.84 10.12
CA MET A 35 -3.58 3.79 10.67
C MET A 35 -4.84 3.48 9.84
N GLY A 36 -4.97 4.01 8.63
CA GLY A 36 -6.10 3.80 7.73
C GLY A 36 -7.27 4.74 8.01
N SER A 37 -8.48 4.19 7.95
CA SER A 37 -9.73 4.95 8.12
C SER A 37 -10.01 5.39 9.56
N GLY A 38 -9.29 4.86 10.55
CA GLY A 38 -9.65 4.98 11.96
C GLY A 38 -10.76 4.01 12.40
N VAL A 39 -11.37 3.26 11.47
CA VAL A 39 -12.43 2.30 11.78
C VAL A 39 -11.82 0.95 12.14
N VAL A 40 -12.01 0.53 13.40
CA VAL A 40 -11.64 -0.79 13.92
C VAL A 40 -12.92 -1.63 14.04
N PRO A 41 -13.07 -2.72 13.28
CA PRO A 41 -14.13 -3.69 13.54
C PRO A 41 -14.01 -4.27 14.96
N GLU A 42 -15.14 -4.51 15.62
CA GLU A 42 -15.13 -5.00 16.99
C GLU A 42 -14.41 -6.36 17.10
N GLY A 43 -13.51 -6.48 18.09
CA GLY A 43 -12.84 -7.74 18.43
C GLY A 43 -11.64 -8.16 17.57
N VAL A 44 -11.28 -7.43 16.49
CA VAL A 44 -10.22 -7.89 15.56
C VAL A 44 -8.85 -7.21 15.76
N GLY A 45 -8.80 -6.06 16.44
CA GLY A 45 -7.54 -5.40 16.81
C GLY A 45 -6.77 -4.73 15.66
N PHE A 46 -7.37 -4.56 14.49
CA PHE A 46 -6.78 -3.82 13.37
C PHE A 46 -7.78 -2.87 12.70
N MET A 47 -7.27 -1.81 12.06
CA MET A 47 -8.08 -0.82 11.35
C MET A 47 -8.29 -1.19 9.88
N LEU A 48 -9.43 -0.78 9.33
CA LEU A 48 -9.69 -0.85 7.90
C LEU A 48 -8.89 0.23 7.15
N GLN A 49 -8.26 -0.14 6.04
CA GLN A 49 -7.59 0.80 5.14
C GLN A 49 -8.56 1.85 4.58
N ASN A 50 -8.05 3.05 4.25
CA ASN A 50 -8.82 4.09 3.57
C ASN A 50 -8.37 4.32 2.11
N ARG A 51 -7.79 3.30 1.48
CA ARG A 51 -7.32 3.31 0.09
C ARG A 51 -8.35 3.80 -0.93
N GLY A 52 -9.65 3.60 -0.65
CA GLY A 52 -10.74 4.11 -1.48
C GLY A 52 -10.73 5.63 -1.69
N ALA A 53 -10.07 6.40 -0.82
CA ALA A 53 -9.90 7.84 -0.99
C ALA A 53 -9.08 8.24 -2.22
N LEU A 54 -8.44 7.29 -2.91
CA LEU A 54 -7.78 7.55 -4.20
C LEU A 54 -8.75 7.59 -5.39
N PHE A 55 -10.00 7.13 -5.26
CA PHE A 55 -10.97 7.25 -6.34
C PHE A 55 -11.25 8.72 -6.68
N SER A 56 -11.42 8.99 -7.97
CA SER A 56 -12.00 10.24 -8.43
C SER A 56 -13.53 10.18 -8.32
N LEU A 57 -14.14 11.34 -8.11
CA LEU A 57 -15.60 11.52 -8.23
C LEU A 57 -15.98 12.18 -9.57
N ASP A 58 -15.01 12.54 -10.40
CA ASP A 58 -15.26 12.94 -11.79
C ASP A 58 -15.59 11.71 -12.64
N GLU A 59 -16.79 11.69 -13.19
CA GLU A 59 -17.34 10.60 -14.00
C GLU A 59 -16.51 10.31 -15.26
N ASN A 60 -15.78 11.29 -15.77
CA ASN A 60 -14.93 11.14 -16.96
C ASN A 60 -13.50 10.69 -16.63
N HIS A 61 -13.14 10.59 -15.35
CA HIS A 61 -11.79 10.24 -14.95
C HIS A 61 -11.57 8.71 -15.00
N ALA A 62 -10.41 8.26 -15.51
CA ALA A 62 -10.09 6.84 -15.59
C ALA A 62 -10.18 6.11 -14.24
N ASN A 63 -9.90 6.82 -13.15
CA ASN A 63 -10.00 6.35 -11.77
C ASN A 63 -11.32 6.72 -11.06
N VAL A 64 -12.42 6.95 -11.78
CA VAL A 64 -13.76 7.12 -11.17
C VAL A 64 -14.12 5.89 -10.32
N TYR A 65 -14.81 6.09 -9.19
CA TYR A 65 -15.37 5.00 -8.39
C TYR A 65 -16.37 4.13 -9.18
N ALA A 66 -16.32 2.81 -8.97
CA ALA A 66 -17.38 1.89 -9.38
C ALA A 66 -17.42 0.66 -8.44
N PRO A 67 -18.58 0.02 -8.23
CA PRO A 67 -18.67 -1.21 -7.44
C PRO A 67 -17.70 -2.29 -7.93
N GLY A 68 -16.92 -2.87 -7.03
CA GLY A 68 -15.93 -3.92 -7.35
C GLY A 68 -14.67 -3.45 -8.09
N LYS A 69 -14.58 -2.16 -8.48
CA LYS A 69 -13.37 -1.60 -9.09
C LYS A 69 -12.28 -1.43 -8.02
N ARG A 70 -11.02 -1.58 -8.42
CA ARG A 70 -9.85 -1.23 -7.61
C ARG A 70 -9.45 0.21 -7.89
N PRO A 71 -9.18 1.04 -6.85
CA PRO A 71 -8.66 2.37 -7.10
C PRO A 71 -7.25 2.27 -7.68
N PHE A 72 -6.78 3.37 -8.27
CA PHE A 72 -5.36 3.57 -8.50
C PHE A 72 -4.56 3.25 -7.21
N HIS A 73 -3.47 2.51 -7.36
CA HIS A 73 -2.63 2.08 -6.24
C HIS A 73 -1.25 2.73 -6.36
N THR A 74 -0.78 3.31 -5.27
CA THR A 74 0.56 3.91 -5.17
C THR A 74 1.65 2.89 -4.83
N ILE A 75 1.28 1.63 -4.57
CA ILE A 75 2.20 0.59 -4.11
C ILE A 75 2.84 -0.12 -5.31
N ILE A 76 4.18 -0.12 -5.36
CA ILE A 76 4.95 -0.60 -6.52
C ILE A 76 6.14 -1.42 -5.98
N PRO A 77 5.96 -2.71 -5.65
CA PRO A 77 7.10 -3.58 -5.38
C PRO A 77 7.88 -3.81 -6.68
N ALA A 78 9.19 -3.95 -6.59
CA ALA A 78 10.05 -3.99 -7.76
C ALA A 78 11.24 -4.94 -7.56
N PHE A 79 11.71 -5.48 -8.69
CA PHE A 79 12.99 -6.18 -8.81
C PHE A 79 13.84 -5.50 -9.87
N VAL A 80 15.15 -5.50 -9.64
CA VAL A 80 16.14 -5.23 -10.69
C VAL A 80 16.52 -6.57 -11.31
N THR A 81 16.74 -6.58 -12.62
CA THR A 81 17.22 -7.76 -13.35
C THR A 81 18.50 -7.43 -14.08
N LYS A 82 19.44 -8.37 -14.13
CA LYS A 82 20.64 -8.33 -14.96
C LYS A 82 20.67 -9.59 -15.82
N ASP A 83 20.89 -9.43 -17.12
CA ASP A 83 20.94 -10.55 -18.09
C ASP A 83 19.71 -11.48 -18.02
N GLY A 84 18.54 -10.91 -17.75
CA GLY A 84 17.28 -11.64 -17.65
C GLY A 84 17.06 -12.39 -16.34
N VAL A 85 17.99 -12.31 -15.38
CA VAL A 85 17.84 -12.88 -14.03
C VAL A 85 17.70 -11.79 -12.97
N PRO A 86 16.90 -12.00 -11.90
CA PRO A 86 16.85 -11.09 -10.76
C PRO A 86 18.25 -10.80 -10.16
N PHE A 87 18.53 -9.54 -9.82
CA PHE A 87 19.82 -9.01 -9.36
C PHE A 87 19.70 -8.30 -8.01
#